data_AF-A0A2C6DQ25-F1
#
_entry.id   AF-A0A2C6DQ25-F1
#
_cell.length_a   1.000
_cell.length_b   1.000
_cell.length_c   1.000
_cell.angle_alpha   90.00
_cell.angle_beta   90.00
_cell.angle_gamma   90.00
#
_symmetry.space_group_name_H-M   'P 1'
#
loop_
_entity.id
_entity.type
_entity.pdbx_description
1 polymer ?
#
loop_
_entity_poly.entity_id
_entity_poly.type
_entity_poly.pdbx_seq_one_letter_code
_entity_poly.pdbx_strand_id
1 'polypeptide(L)'
;MADYNFADQYRAAGLAPGSDIIRLRQSAFDDLRENLNIDNILDLTRIYFGLTVPSGTDWFRNAFSENDLSFSMIDNEREAAVLAVCLLSASLSDGNINAGLVPIVTAINRHRSPVLQPNFLNEAFHRLDELSIKSEQGCCITVDKIETPKECQISTDIDDFEESPTDILKLAEIVRTAHEASSEASKTIVKQVTDVVYPLVERVDMLREEVSMLWWYIGGWSRKLNKPFADLDIGLAALMAGLDLAHLTQRKNGPIAARAILQRVFIDCRSKPKKEITLDSAIESLPDTLIGLLDFPEKLKSMEDLCPVSSAIVKYQVIGGNAAWHAQFKKSTALDPTILFTPIELSMQIYRESLLLSNID
;
A
#
# COMPACT_ATOMS: atom_id res chain seq x y z
N MET A 1 -1.83 -16.27 -13.42
CA MET A 1 -2.52 -14.97 -13.58
C MET A 1 -3.95 -15.26 -13.98
N ALA A 2 -4.94 -14.57 -13.41
CA ALA A 2 -6.31 -14.69 -13.88
C ALA A 2 -6.46 -13.96 -15.22
N ASP A 3 -7.21 -14.54 -16.15
CA ASP A 3 -7.60 -13.88 -17.41
C ASP A 3 -8.33 -12.58 -17.09
N TYR A 4 -7.72 -11.45 -17.45
CA TYR A 4 -8.31 -10.13 -17.24
C TYR A 4 -9.21 -9.80 -18.43
N ASN A 5 -10.53 -9.71 -18.22
CA ASN A 5 -11.49 -9.53 -19.30
C ASN A 5 -11.63 -8.05 -19.72
N PHE A 6 -10.85 -7.66 -20.72
CA PHE A 6 -10.81 -6.29 -21.26
C PHE A 6 -12.14 -5.83 -21.87
N ALA A 7 -12.83 -6.71 -22.59
CA ALA A 7 -14.06 -6.37 -23.30
C ALA A 7 -15.18 -5.96 -22.34
N ASP A 8 -15.26 -6.61 -21.18
CA ASP A 8 -16.24 -6.27 -20.15
C ASP A 8 -15.92 -4.94 -19.47
N GLN A 9 -14.64 -4.60 -19.32
CA GLN A 9 -14.22 -3.31 -18.74
C GLN A 9 -14.55 -2.14 -19.67
N TYR A 10 -14.28 -2.28 -20.98
CA TYR A 10 -14.72 -1.32 -21.98
C TYR A 10 -16.24 -1.14 -21.99
N ARG A 11 -16.99 -2.25 -21.95
CA ARG A 11 -18.45 -2.20 -21.90
C ARG A 11 -18.95 -1.52 -20.63
N ALA A 12 -18.34 -1.81 -19.47
CA ALA A 12 -18.66 -1.17 -18.19
C ALA A 12 -18.37 0.34 -18.21
N ALA A 13 -17.40 0.78 -19.01
CA ALA A 13 -17.09 2.20 -19.24
C ALA A 13 -17.98 2.87 -20.30
N GLY A 14 -18.88 2.11 -20.95
CA GLY A 14 -19.73 2.60 -22.04
C GLY A 14 -18.97 2.85 -23.36
N LEU A 15 -17.83 2.20 -23.54
CA LEU A 15 -16.99 2.28 -24.72
C LEU A 15 -17.11 0.97 -25.52
N ALA A 16 -17.09 1.08 -26.85
CA ALA A 16 -17.23 -0.07 -27.76
C ALA A 16 -16.17 -0.06 -28.87
N PRO A 17 -14.87 -0.18 -28.53
CA PRO A 17 -13.85 -0.37 -29.55
C PRO A 17 -14.07 -1.68 -30.32
N GLY A 18 -13.63 -1.73 -31.59
CA GLY A 18 -13.68 -2.94 -32.40
C GLY A 18 -12.82 -4.07 -31.82
N SER A 19 -13.13 -5.32 -32.17
CA SER A 19 -12.40 -6.50 -31.67
C SER A 19 -10.89 -6.47 -31.98
N ASP A 20 -10.51 -5.92 -33.14
CA ASP A 20 -9.10 -5.78 -33.52
C ASP A 20 -8.36 -4.80 -32.63
N ILE A 21 -9.02 -3.69 -32.28
CA ILE A 21 -8.51 -2.64 -31.39
C ILE A 21 -8.31 -3.19 -29.97
N ILE A 22 -9.28 -3.97 -29.48
CA ILE A 22 -9.19 -4.67 -28.19
C ILE A 22 -7.98 -5.60 -28.17
N ARG A 23 -7.79 -6.40 -29.23
CA ARG A 23 -6.67 -7.35 -29.31
C ARG A 23 -5.30 -6.65 -29.33
N LEU A 24 -5.16 -5.56 -30.09
CA LEU A 24 -3.90 -4.80 -30.14
C LEU A 24 -3.54 -4.21 -28.77
N ARG A 25 -4.53 -3.64 -28.07
CA ARG A 25 -4.33 -3.06 -26.73
C ARG A 25 -4.10 -4.13 -25.66
N GLN A 26 -4.70 -5.31 -25.79
CA GLN A 26 -4.48 -6.41 -24.84
C GLN A 26 -3.01 -6.81 -24.77
N SER A 27 -2.31 -6.90 -25.92
CA SER A 27 -0.88 -7.22 -25.94
C SER A 27 -0.06 -6.20 -25.14
N ALA A 28 -0.27 -4.91 -25.40
CA ALA A 28 0.42 -3.84 -24.68
C ALA A 28 0.08 -3.82 -23.18
N PHE A 29 -1.17 -4.16 -22.84
CA PHE A 29 -1.63 -4.25 -21.46
C PHE A 29 -0.90 -5.35 -20.69
N ASP A 30 -0.77 -6.54 -21.27
CA ASP A 30 -0.12 -7.68 -20.64
C ASP A 30 1.38 -7.39 -20.39
N ASP A 31 2.07 -6.78 -21.36
CA ASP A 31 3.47 -6.36 -21.23
C ASP A 31 3.68 -5.31 -20.13
N LEU A 32 2.77 -4.33 -20.04
CA LEU A 32 2.83 -3.29 -19.02
C LEU A 32 2.57 -3.84 -17.62
N ARG A 33 1.57 -4.73 -17.48
CA ARG A 33 1.16 -5.31 -16.19
C ARG A 33 2.32 -5.99 -15.47
N GLU A 34 3.18 -6.70 -16.20
CA GLU A 34 4.33 -7.41 -15.63
C GLU A 34 5.41 -6.48 -15.07
N ASN A 35 5.47 -5.23 -15.53
CA ASN A 35 6.57 -4.30 -15.26
C ASN A 35 6.13 -2.99 -14.56
N LEU A 36 4.97 -3.00 -13.89
CA LEU A 36 4.50 -1.81 -13.16
C LEU A 36 5.32 -1.56 -11.89
N ASN A 37 6.02 -0.42 -11.88
CA ASN A 37 6.62 0.13 -10.68
C ASN A 37 5.66 1.15 -10.00
N ILE A 38 6.11 1.72 -8.88
CA ILE A 38 5.30 2.69 -8.13
C ILE A 38 5.03 3.98 -8.89
N ASP A 39 6.01 4.55 -9.60
CA ASP A 39 5.84 5.79 -10.36
C ASP A 39 4.80 5.60 -11.47
N ASN A 40 4.80 4.43 -12.11
CA ASN A 40 3.76 4.05 -13.07
C ASN A 40 2.37 4.05 -12.42
N ILE A 41 2.22 3.54 -11.18
CA ILE A 41 0.94 3.55 -10.46
C ILE A 41 0.48 4.97 -10.14
N LEU A 42 1.40 5.87 -9.77
CA LEU A 42 1.09 7.28 -9.53
C LEU A 42 0.56 7.94 -10.81
N ASP A 43 1.24 7.72 -11.93
CA ASP A 43 0.87 8.24 -13.24
C ASP A 43 -0.48 7.67 -13.74
N LEU A 44 -0.69 6.36 -13.63
CA LEU A 44 -1.95 5.71 -13.97
C LEU A 44 -3.09 6.27 -13.13
N THR A 45 -2.85 6.55 -11.85
CA THR A 45 -3.86 7.20 -10.99
C THR A 45 -4.18 8.60 -11.48
N ARG A 46 -3.18 9.40 -11.89
CA ARG A 46 -3.43 10.73 -12.47
C ARG A 46 -4.28 10.64 -13.74
N ILE A 47 -3.95 9.73 -14.64
CA ILE A 47 -4.73 9.48 -15.87
C ILE A 47 -6.16 9.07 -15.53
N TYR A 48 -6.35 8.17 -14.56
CA TYR A 48 -7.67 7.73 -14.11
C TYR A 48 -8.55 8.86 -13.55
N PHE A 49 -7.94 9.83 -12.86
CA PHE A 49 -8.61 11.00 -12.30
C PHE A 49 -8.63 12.23 -13.24
N GLY A 50 -8.04 12.15 -14.44
CA GLY A 50 -7.95 13.28 -15.36
C GLY A 50 -7.05 14.41 -14.82
N LEU A 51 -6.06 14.07 -13.99
CA LEU A 51 -5.09 15.01 -13.44
C LEU A 51 -3.94 15.24 -14.42
N THR A 52 -3.24 16.37 -14.26
CA THR A 52 -2.03 16.65 -15.04
C THR A 52 -0.94 15.65 -14.70
N VAL A 53 -0.42 15.00 -15.75
CA VAL A 53 0.60 13.97 -15.62
C VAL A 53 2.00 14.59 -15.81
N PRO A 54 3.02 14.22 -15.03
CA PRO A 54 4.38 14.75 -15.18
C PRO A 54 5.00 14.46 -16.55
N SER A 55 5.98 15.28 -16.95
CA SER A 55 6.84 15.01 -18.10
C SER A 55 7.61 13.69 -17.91
N GLY A 56 7.69 12.86 -18.95
CA GLY A 56 8.29 11.52 -18.88
C GLY A 56 7.28 10.37 -18.82
N THR A 57 5.98 10.69 -18.80
CA THR A 57 4.89 9.69 -18.80
C THR A 57 4.54 9.16 -20.20
N ASP A 58 5.42 9.40 -21.17
CA ASP A 58 5.27 8.90 -22.53
C ASP A 58 5.32 7.37 -22.58
N TRP A 59 5.85 6.70 -21.54
CA TRP A 59 5.89 5.24 -21.43
C TRP A 59 4.50 4.61 -21.65
N PHE A 60 3.46 5.18 -21.05
CA PHE A 60 2.10 4.67 -21.17
C PHE A 60 1.59 4.84 -22.60
N ARG A 61 1.83 6.02 -23.21
CA ARG A 61 1.44 6.26 -24.60
C ARG A 61 2.15 5.31 -25.54
N ASN A 62 3.47 5.23 -25.40
CA ASN A 62 4.36 4.56 -26.32
C ASN A 62 4.05 3.07 -26.35
N ALA A 63 3.81 2.44 -25.20
CA ALA A 63 3.43 1.04 -25.10
C ALA A 63 2.17 0.71 -25.93
N PHE A 64 1.13 1.55 -25.87
CA PHE A 64 -0.07 1.36 -26.68
C PHE A 64 0.14 1.76 -28.15
N SER A 65 0.92 2.82 -28.42
CA SER A 65 1.19 3.30 -29.77
C SER A 65 2.10 2.38 -30.60
N GLU A 66 2.91 1.53 -29.97
CA GLU A 66 3.72 0.51 -30.65
C GLU A 66 2.85 -0.49 -31.43
N ASN A 67 1.73 -0.89 -30.83
CA ASN A 67 0.79 -1.84 -31.42
C ASN A 67 -0.42 -1.16 -32.10
N ASP A 68 -0.77 0.07 -31.69
CA ASP A 68 -1.88 0.85 -32.24
C ASP A 68 -1.51 2.33 -32.45
N LEU A 69 -1.10 2.67 -33.67
CA LEU A 69 -0.77 4.05 -34.07
C LEU A 69 -1.94 5.04 -33.94
N SER A 70 -3.19 4.57 -33.83
CA SER A 70 -4.36 5.42 -33.64
C SER A 70 -4.56 5.87 -32.19
N PHE A 71 -3.80 5.30 -31.24
CA PHE A 71 -3.93 5.64 -29.83
C PHE A 71 -3.38 7.05 -29.52
N SER A 72 -4.27 7.92 -29.03
CA SER A 72 -3.97 9.29 -28.60
C SER A 72 -4.51 9.52 -27.19
N MET A 73 -3.66 9.94 -26.27
CA MET A 73 -4.09 10.34 -24.92
C MET A 73 -4.87 11.67 -24.90
N ILE A 74 -4.70 12.50 -25.93
CA ILE A 74 -5.35 13.82 -26.01
C ILE A 74 -6.79 13.65 -26.51
N ASP A 75 -6.97 12.90 -27.60
CA ASP A 75 -8.28 12.74 -28.23
C ASP A 75 -9.14 11.68 -27.52
N ASN A 76 -8.50 10.74 -26.80
CA ASN A 76 -9.18 9.62 -26.13
C ASN A 76 -8.90 9.57 -24.62
N GLU A 77 -8.97 10.72 -23.92
CA GLU A 77 -8.77 10.81 -22.46
C GLU A 77 -9.61 9.77 -21.68
N ARG A 78 -10.88 9.59 -22.07
CA ARG A 78 -11.78 8.60 -21.47
C ARG A 78 -11.27 7.17 -21.63
N GLU A 79 -10.71 6.84 -22.78
CA GLU A 79 -10.16 5.51 -23.01
C GLU A 79 -8.85 5.30 -22.25
N ALA A 80 -7.97 6.31 -22.22
CA ALA A 80 -6.76 6.27 -21.41
C ALA A 80 -7.10 6.01 -19.92
N ALA A 81 -8.16 6.64 -19.40
CA ALA A 81 -8.64 6.38 -18.04
C ALA A 81 -9.12 4.93 -17.81
N VAL A 82 -9.80 4.32 -18.80
CA VAL A 82 -10.23 2.91 -18.74
C VAL A 82 -9.04 1.95 -18.74
N LEU A 83 -8.07 2.19 -19.61
CA LEU A 83 -6.84 1.40 -19.65
C LEU A 83 -6.06 1.53 -18.34
N ALA A 84 -5.99 2.75 -17.79
CA ALA A 84 -5.29 3.02 -16.56
C ALA A 84 -5.91 2.29 -15.36
N VAL A 85 -7.24 2.38 -15.19
CA VAL A 85 -7.92 1.65 -14.11
C VAL A 85 -7.87 0.15 -14.30
N CYS A 86 -7.80 -0.35 -15.54
CA CYS A 86 -7.59 -1.77 -15.78
C CYS A 86 -6.23 -2.24 -15.28
N LEU A 87 -5.17 -1.48 -15.54
CA LEU A 87 -3.83 -1.80 -15.06
C LEU A 87 -3.76 -1.72 -13.53
N LEU A 88 -4.41 -0.73 -12.92
CA LEU A 88 -4.51 -0.61 -11.47
C LEU A 88 -5.26 -1.79 -10.84
N SER A 89 -6.41 -2.19 -11.41
CA SER A 89 -7.20 -3.33 -10.94
C SER A 89 -6.44 -4.66 -11.08
N ALA A 90 -5.76 -4.88 -12.21
CA ALA A 90 -4.94 -6.05 -12.42
C ALA A 90 -3.74 -6.09 -11.45
N SER A 91 -3.03 -4.97 -11.28
CA SER A 91 -1.90 -4.86 -10.34
C SER A 91 -2.33 -5.10 -8.89
N LEU A 92 -3.50 -4.58 -8.50
CA LEU A 92 -4.07 -4.83 -7.17
C LEU A 92 -4.46 -6.31 -6.99
N SER A 93 -4.99 -6.94 -8.04
CA SER A 93 -5.31 -8.37 -8.04
C SER A 93 -4.06 -9.24 -7.87
N ASP A 94 -2.93 -8.81 -8.43
CA ASP A 94 -1.61 -9.43 -8.27
C ASP A 94 -0.96 -9.16 -6.90
N GLY A 95 -1.62 -8.38 -6.04
CA GLY A 95 -1.20 -8.13 -4.65
C GLY A 95 -0.48 -6.80 -4.44
N ASN A 96 -0.37 -5.94 -5.44
CA ASN A 96 0.23 -4.61 -5.27
C ASN A 96 -0.74 -3.66 -4.54
N ILE A 97 -0.53 -3.50 -3.23
CA ILE A 97 -1.34 -2.66 -2.34
C ILE A 97 -1.42 -1.20 -2.85
N ASN A 98 -0.34 -0.67 -3.41
CA ASN A 98 -0.29 0.73 -3.84
C ASN A 98 -1.23 1.00 -5.03
N ALA A 99 -1.52 0.00 -5.85
CA ALA A 99 -2.48 0.13 -6.96
C ALA A 99 -3.93 0.35 -6.48
N GLY A 100 -4.25 -0.02 -5.22
CA GLY A 100 -5.50 0.32 -4.56
C GLY A 100 -5.39 1.56 -3.67
N LEU A 101 -4.31 1.69 -2.91
CA LEU A 101 -4.12 2.76 -1.93
C LEU A 101 -3.99 4.14 -2.58
N VAL A 102 -3.22 4.27 -3.67
CA VAL A 102 -3.01 5.56 -4.35
C VAL A 102 -4.34 6.13 -4.89
N PRO A 103 -5.18 5.38 -5.63
CA PRO A 103 -6.49 5.88 -6.05
C PRO A 103 -7.42 6.26 -4.90
N ILE A 104 -7.42 5.48 -3.82
CA ILE A 104 -8.24 5.74 -2.62
C ILE A 104 -7.85 7.07 -1.96
N VAL A 105 -6.54 7.29 -1.79
CA VAL A 105 -6.00 8.53 -1.23
C VAL A 105 -6.33 9.72 -2.13
N THR A 106 -6.16 9.55 -3.44
CA THR A 106 -6.42 10.57 -4.47
C THR A 106 -7.90 10.97 -4.56
N ALA A 107 -8.83 10.07 -4.23
CA ALA A 107 -10.26 10.35 -4.20
C ALA A 107 -10.69 11.27 -3.06
N ILE A 108 -9.88 11.37 -1.99
CA ILE A 108 -10.06 12.29 -0.85
C ILE A 108 -11.45 12.17 -0.28
N ASN A 109 -11.80 10.97 0.19
CA ASN A 109 -13.15 10.67 0.67
C ASN A 109 -14.27 11.11 -0.30
N ARG A 110 -14.08 10.90 -1.60
CA ARG A 110 -15.02 11.25 -2.69
C ARG A 110 -15.18 12.74 -3.00
N HIS A 111 -14.33 13.62 -2.45
CA HIS A 111 -14.26 15.01 -2.90
C HIS A 111 -13.65 15.14 -4.30
N ARG A 112 -12.88 14.13 -4.73
CA ARG A 112 -12.42 13.99 -6.11
C ARG A 112 -13.01 12.73 -6.74
N SER A 113 -13.56 12.88 -7.94
CA SER A 113 -14.16 11.78 -8.70
C SER A 113 -13.28 11.40 -9.88
N PRO A 114 -13.17 10.10 -10.20
CA PRO A 114 -12.47 9.65 -11.39
C PRO A 114 -13.24 9.99 -12.67
N VAL A 115 -12.55 9.95 -13.81
CA VAL A 115 -13.14 10.23 -15.13
C VAL A 115 -14.21 9.19 -15.48
N LEU A 116 -13.93 7.92 -15.19
CA LEU A 116 -14.81 6.78 -15.46
C LEU A 116 -14.74 5.72 -14.34
N GLN A 117 -15.66 4.76 -14.37
CA GLN A 117 -15.66 3.57 -13.51
C GLN A 117 -15.41 3.87 -12.01
N PRO A 118 -16.24 4.69 -11.34
CA PRO A 118 -16.06 5.02 -9.92
C PRO A 118 -16.19 3.81 -8.98
N ASN A 119 -16.79 2.71 -9.45
CA ASN A 119 -16.96 1.48 -8.68
C ASN A 119 -15.62 0.82 -8.32
N PHE A 120 -14.56 1.04 -9.11
CA PHE A 120 -13.23 0.53 -8.81
C PHE A 120 -12.74 0.99 -7.43
N LEU A 121 -13.08 2.20 -6.98
CA LEU A 121 -12.67 2.66 -5.65
C LEU A 121 -13.26 1.79 -4.53
N ASN A 122 -14.52 1.34 -4.68
CA ASN A 122 -15.14 0.43 -3.71
C ASN A 122 -14.52 -0.97 -3.78
N GLU A 123 -14.23 -1.45 -5.00
CA GLU A 123 -13.51 -2.73 -5.20
C GLU A 123 -12.13 -2.68 -4.57
N ALA A 124 -11.39 -1.59 -4.76
CA ALA A 124 -10.08 -1.37 -4.16
C ALA A 124 -10.16 -1.37 -2.64
N PHE A 125 -11.16 -0.71 -2.04
CA PHE A 125 -11.38 -0.75 -0.59
C PHE A 125 -11.58 -2.17 -0.09
N HIS A 126 -12.52 -2.91 -0.68
CA HIS A 126 -12.79 -4.29 -0.30
C HIS A 126 -11.57 -5.18 -0.46
N ARG A 127 -10.81 -5.00 -1.55
CA ARG A 127 -9.63 -5.80 -1.81
C ARG A 127 -8.50 -5.52 -0.82
N LEU A 128 -8.30 -4.27 -0.42
CA LEU A 128 -7.34 -3.92 0.63
C LEU A 128 -7.73 -4.53 1.98
N ASP A 129 -9.02 -4.48 2.35
CA ASP A 129 -9.54 -5.10 3.57
C ASP A 129 -9.33 -6.62 3.55
N GLU A 130 -9.62 -7.29 2.43
CA GLU A 130 -9.33 -8.72 2.25
C GLU A 130 -7.85 -9.05 2.42
N LEU A 131 -6.96 -8.20 1.89
CA LEU A 131 -5.52 -8.38 2.04
C LEU A 131 -5.08 -8.21 3.50
N SER A 132 -5.68 -7.27 4.25
CA SER A 132 -5.44 -7.10 5.69
C SER A 132 -5.93 -8.32 6.49
N ILE A 133 -7.11 -8.86 6.17
CA ILE A 133 -7.64 -10.05 6.84
C ILE A 133 -6.77 -11.27 6.54
N LYS A 134 -6.35 -11.45 5.28
CA LYS A 134 -5.50 -12.57 4.87
C LYS A 134 -4.14 -12.53 5.54
N SER A 135 -3.53 -11.35 5.69
CA SER A 135 -2.25 -11.23 6.40
C SER A 135 -2.39 -11.58 7.89
N GLU A 136 -3.52 -11.24 8.52
CA GLU A 136 -3.82 -11.60 9.91
C GLU A 136 -4.07 -13.11 10.10
N GLN A 137 -4.80 -13.74 9.18
CA GLN A 137 -5.20 -15.15 9.24
C GLN A 137 -4.14 -16.13 8.73
N GLY A 138 -3.29 -15.72 7.78
CA GLY A 138 -2.25 -16.56 7.18
C GLY A 138 -1.16 -17.02 8.16
N CYS A 139 -1.18 -16.49 9.38
CA CYS A 139 -0.17 -16.69 10.40
C CYS A 139 -0.45 -17.87 11.37
N CYS A 140 -1.29 -18.84 10.97
CA CYS A 140 -1.45 -20.09 11.74
C CYS A 140 -0.20 -20.97 11.60
N ILE A 141 0.77 -20.75 12.48
CA ILE A 141 2.02 -21.51 12.53
C ILE A 141 1.73 -22.88 13.15
N THR A 142 1.98 -23.95 12.38
CA THR A 142 1.97 -25.31 12.91
C THR A 142 3.40 -25.73 13.19
N VAL A 143 3.78 -25.73 14.48
CA VAL A 143 5.14 -26.10 14.93
C VAL A 143 5.42 -27.60 14.69
N ASP A 144 4.37 -28.41 14.53
CA ASP A 144 4.44 -29.87 14.32
C ASP A 144 5.07 -30.29 12.97
N LYS A 145 5.59 -29.34 12.17
CA LYS A 145 6.18 -29.58 10.84
C LYS A 145 7.70 -29.84 10.82
N ILE A 146 8.38 -29.75 11.97
CA ILE A 146 9.82 -30.04 12.03
C ILE A 146 9.99 -31.55 12.19
N GLU A 147 10.30 -32.22 11.09
CA GLU A 147 10.56 -33.66 11.07
C GLU A 147 12.06 -33.93 11.14
N THR A 148 12.45 -35.00 11.84
CA THR A 148 13.83 -35.49 11.78
C THR A 148 14.13 -35.96 10.35
N PRO A 149 15.32 -35.64 9.79
CA PRO A 149 15.73 -36.18 8.50
C PRO A 149 15.60 -37.71 8.48
N LYS A 150 15.20 -38.27 7.33
CA LYS A 150 15.14 -39.72 7.15
C LYS A 150 16.51 -40.34 7.44
N GLU A 151 16.53 -41.44 8.17
CA GLU A 151 17.74 -42.23 8.38
C GLU A 151 18.36 -42.60 7.03
N CYS A 152 19.67 -42.37 6.91
CA CYS A 152 20.44 -42.73 5.73
C CYS A 152 21.04 -44.13 5.93
N GLN A 153 21.09 -44.96 4.88
CA GLN A 153 21.61 -46.33 4.90
C GLN A 153 23.14 -46.44 5.08
N ILE A 154 23.78 -45.37 5.57
CA ILE A 154 25.23 -45.31 5.77
C ILE A 154 25.69 -46.38 6.77
N SER A 155 24.87 -46.75 7.74
CA SER A 155 25.19 -47.84 8.69
C SER A 155 25.35 -49.19 7.98
N THR A 156 24.43 -49.53 7.08
CA THR A 156 24.52 -50.77 6.28
C THR A 156 25.69 -50.76 5.31
N ASP A 157 26.00 -49.60 4.71
CA ASP A 157 27.15 -49.48 3.79
C ASP A 157 28.51 -49.60 4.52
N ILE A 158 28.57 -49.20 5.80
CA ILE A 158 29.75 -49.36 6.66
C ILE A 158 29.92 -50.83 7.06
N ASP A 159 28.83 -51.51 7.44
CA ASP A 159 28.84 -52.94 7.81
C ASP A 159 29.34 -53.80 6.63
N ASP A 160 28.87 -53.51 5.41
CA ASP A 160 29.30 -54.21 4.17
C ASP A 160 30.76 -53.96 3.80
N PHE A 161 31.34 -52.82 4.20
CA PHE A 161 32.76 -52.51 3.99
C PHE A 161 33.66 -53.25 4.98
N GLU A 162 33.20 -53.46 6.22
CA GLU A 162 33.95 -54.15 7.28
C GLU A 162 34.23 -55.62 6.91
N GLU A 163 33.34 -56.25 6.14
CA GLU A 163 33.52 -57.63 5.63
C GLU A 163 34.54 -57.74 4.47
N SER A 164 34.90 -56.64 3.79
CA SER A 164 35.86 -56.64 2.66
C SER A 164 36.70 -55.33 2.57
N PRO A 165 37.67 -55.13 3.48
CA PRO A 165 38.30 -53.82 3.74
C PRO A 165 39.35 -53.32 2.73
N THR A 166 39.58 -54.01 1.60
CA THR A 166 40.67 -53.66 0.65
C THR A 166 40.28 -52.68 -0.46
N ASP A 167 39.03 -52.23 -0.54
CA ASP A 167 38.52 -51.47 -1.70
C ASP A 167 38.39 -49.96 -1.43
N ILE A 168 39.48 -49.22 -1.66
CA ILE A 168 39.57 -47.76 -1.43
C ILE A 168 38.48 -46.98 -2.19
N LEU A 169 38.00 -47.49 -3.33
CA LEU A 169 36.95 -46.84 -4.12
C LEU A 169 35.58 -46.91 -3.40
N LYS A 170 35.27 -48.03 -2.73
CA LYS A 170 34.06 -48.17 -1.92
C LYS A 170 34.07 -47.20 -0.73
N LEU A 171 35.21 -47.03 -0.07
CA LEU A 171 35.35 -46.07 1.02
C LEU A 171 35.09 -44.63 0.55
N ALA A 172 35.62 -44.25 -0.63
CA ALA A 172 35.37 -42.93 -1.21
C ALA A 172 33.89 -42.72 -1.56
N GLU A 173 33.20 -43.76 -2.01
CA GLU A 173 31.76 -43.73 -2.30
C GLU A 173 30.92 -43.58 -1.03
N ILE A 174 31.23 -44.32 0.04
CA ILE A 174 30.57 -44.19 1.36
C ILE A 174 30.72 -42.76 1.91
N VAL A 175 31.93 -42.20 1.85
CA VAL A 175 32.18 -40.82 2.31
C VAL A 175 31.42 -39.80 1.46
N ARG A 176 31.34 -40.00 0.14
CA ARG A 176 30.56 -39.13 -0.76
C ARG A 176 29.07 -39.19 -0.45
N THR A 177 28.51 -40.39 -0.31
CA THR A 177 27.09 -40.59 0.04
C THR A 177 26.78 -40.00 1.41
N ALA A 178 27.66 -40.18 2.40
CA ALA A 178 27.52 -39.58 3.72
C ALA A 178 27.54 -38.04 3.65
N HIS A 179 28.43 -37.46 2.84
CA HIS A 179 28.48 -36.01 2.64
C HIS A 179 27.23 -35.48 1.94
N GLU A 180 26.78 -36.12 0.86
CA GLU A 180 25.57 -35.77 0.12
C GLU A 180 24.33 -35.85 1.03
N ALA A 181 24.18 -36.94 1.78
CA ALA A 181 23.09 -37.14 2.74
C ALA A 181 23.11 -36.12 3.88
N SER A 182 24.28 -35.84 4.46
CA SER A 182 24.42 -34.82 5.51
C SER A 182 24.13 -33.42 5.00
N SER A 183 24.55 -33.09 3.78
CA SER A 183 24.28 -31.81 3.12
C SER A 183 22.79 -31.63 2.86
N GLU A 184 22.12 -32.66 2.36
CA GLU A 184 20.68 -32.62 2.08
C GLU A 184 19.83 -32.58 3.36
N ALA A 185 20.21 -33.34 4.39
CA ALA A 185 19.59 -33.27 5.71
C ALA A 185 19.73 -31.87 6.33
N SER A 186 20.92 -31.26 6.20
CA SER A 186 21.17 -29.89 6.69
C SER A 186 20.30 -28.86 5.95
N LYS A 187 20.22 -28.94 4.62
CA LYS A 187 19.34 -28.06 3.83
C LYS A 187 17.88 -28.23 4.20
N THR A 188 17.43 -29.47 4.41
CA THR A 188 16.05 -29.78 4.79
C THR A 188 15.71 -29.21 6.16
N ILE A 189 16.57 -29.42 7.17
CA ILE A 189 16.39 -28.86 8.50
C ILE A 189 16.41 -27.33 8.45
N VAL A 190 17.40 -26.73 7.77
CA VAL A 190 17.48 -25.27 7.64
C VAL A 190 16.20 -24.72 7.01
N LYS A 191 15.69 -25.36 5.96
CA LYS A 191 14.44 -24.97 5.31
C LYS A 191 13.24 -25.09 6.27
N GLN A 192 13.06 -26.24 6.93
CA GLN A 192 11.97 -26.44 7.89
C GLN A 192 12.01 -25.44 9.05
N VAL A 193 13.20 -25.18 9.61
CA VAL A 193 13.37 -24.19 10.68
C VAL A 193 13.04 -22.80 10.16
N THR A 194 13.54 -22.45 8.99
CA THR A 194 13.32 -21.14 8.35
C THR A 194 11.82 -20.91 8.04
N ASP A 195 11.14 -21.95 7.55
CA ASP A 195 9.70 -21.96 7.27
C ASP A 195 8.83 -21.77 8.54
N VAL A 196 9.38 -22.03 9.73
CA VAL A 196 8.71 -21.81 11.03
C VAL A 196 9.12 -20.46 11.66
N VAL A 197 10.41 -20.14 11.63
CA VAL A 197 10.97 -18.95 12.30
C VAL A 197 10.52 -17.66 11.62
N TYR A 198 10.54 -17.56 10.28
CA TYR A 198 10.13 -16.31 9.61
C TYR A 198 8.68 -15.94 9.90
N PRO A 199 7.68 -16.83 9.75
CA PRO A 199 6.30 -16.50 10.12
C PRO A 199 6.14 -16.14 11.60
N LEU A 200 6.96 -16.73 12.49
CA LEU A 200 6.91 -16.41 13.91
C LEU A 200 7.42 -14.98 14.20
N VAL A 201 8.51 -14.56 13.55
CA VAL A 201 9.01 -13.20 13.64
C VAL A 201 7.97 -12.21 13.13
N GLU A 202 7.39 -12.48 11.95
CA GLU A 202 6.30 -11.66 11.39
C GLU A 202 5.11 -11.55 12.35
N ARG A 203 4.73 -12.65 13.03
CA ARG A 203 3.66 -12.63 14.04
C ARG A 203 4.00 -11.75 15.23
N VAL A 204 5.23 -11.84 15.73
CA VAL A 204 5.69 -11.02 16.86
C VAL A 204 5.65 -9.54 16.50
N ASP A 205 6.08 -9.17 15.29
CA ASP A 205 6.02 -7.79 14.81
C ASP A 205 4.59 -7.30 14.66
N MET A 206 3.69 -8.12 14.11
CA MET A 206 2.26 -7.78 14.02
C MET A 206 1.61 -7.61 15.40
N LEU A 207 1.92 -8.49 16.35
CA LEU A 207 1.42 -8.35 17.73
C LEU A 207 1.99 -7.10 18.41
N ARG A 208 3.24 -6.74 18.15
CA ARG A 208 3.85 -5.50 18.66
C ARG A 208 3.15 -4.27 18.09
N GLU A 209 2.82 -4.26 16.80
CA GLU A 209 2.01 -3.21 16.16
C GLU A 209 0.66 -3.07 16.87
N GLU A 210 -0.12 -4.17 16.97
CA GLU A 210 -1.45 -4.18 17.59
C GLU A 210 -1.42 -3.73 19.06
N VAL A 211 -0.44 -4.22 19.83
CA VAL A 211 -0.25 -3.83 21.23
C VAL A 211 0.12 -2.36 21.34
N SER A 212 0.98 -1.84 20.46
CA SER A 212 1.36 -0.42 20.46
C SER A 212 0.17 0.49 20.14
N MET A 213 -0.66 0.09 19.17
CA MET A 213 -1.92 0.79 18.85
C MET A 213 -2.89 0.75 20.02
N LEU A 214 -3.03 -0.40 20.70
CA LEU A 214 -3.89 -0.55 21.87
C LEU A 214 -3.42 0.35 23.02
N TRP A 215 -2.13 0.36 23.33
CA TRP A 215 -1.57 1.23 24.38
C TRP A 215 -1.76 2.71 24.06
N TRP A 216 -1.52 3.11 22.81
CA TRP A 216 -1.77 4.47 22.35
C TRP A 216 -3.24 4.86 22.48
N TYR A 217 -4.15 3.97 22.06
CA TYR A 217 -5.59 4.17 22.19
C TYR A 217 -6.03 4.32 23.65
N ILE A 218 -5.66 3.39 24.53
CA ILE A 218 -6.00 3.44 25.97
C ILE A 218 -5.41 4.68 26.63
N GLY A 219 -4.19 5.07 26.24
CA GLY A 219 -3.53 6.27 26.76
C GLY A 219 -4.23 7.57 26.37
N GLY A 220 -5.00 7.58 25.27
CA GLY A 220 -5.74 8.77 24.82
C GLY A 220 -4.82 9.98 24.57
N TRP A 221 -3.59 9.74 24.14
CA TRP A 221 -2.52 10.74 24.12
C TRP A 221 -1.90 10.89 22.74
N SER A 222 -1.78 12.14 22.26
CA SER A 222 -1.05 12.42 21.03
C SER A 222 0.45 12.36 21.26
N ARG A 223 1.15 11.52 20.51
CA ARG A 223 2.60 11.31 20.64
C ARG A 223 3.37 12.50 20.09
N LYS A 224 2.94 13.03 18.93
CA LYS A 224 3.55 14.22 18.29
C LYS A 224 3.39 15.49 19.12
N LEU A 225 2.21 15.74 19.71
CA LEU A 225 1.96 16.94 20.51
C LEU A 225 2.30 16.80 21.99
N ASN A 226 2.51 15.58 22.45
CA ASN A 226 2.66 15.23 23.86
C ASN A 226 1.54 15.82 24.73
N LYS A 227 0.27 15.58 24.34
CA LYS A 227 -0.94 16.06 25.02
C LYS A 227 -2.09 15.06 24.92
N PRO A 228 -3.04 15.03 25.88
CA PRO A 228 -4.26 14.23 25.74
C PRO A 228 -5.08 14.70 24.54
N PHE A 229 -5.65 13.78 23.76
CA PHE A 229 -6.61 14.13 22.69
C PHE A 229 -7.83 14.88 23.23
N ALA A 230 -8.21 14.58 24.47
CA ALA A 230 -9.31 15.23 25.19
C ALA A 230 -9.16 16.76 25.32
N ASP A 231 -7.92 17.28 25.23
CA ASP A 231 -7.59 18.69 25.40
C ASP A 231 -7.36 19.41 24.05
N LEU A 232 -7.52 18.72 22.92
CA LEU A 232 -7.31 19.27 21.58
C LEU A 232 -8.63 19.76 20.95
N ASP A 233 -8.54 20.76 20.07
CA ASP A 233 -9.64 21.03 19.13
C ASP A 233 -9.81 19.83 18.20
N ILE A 234 -11.05 19.57 17.80
CA ILE A 234 -11.41 18.37 17.03
C ILE A 234 -10.69 18.29 15.67
N GLY A 235 -10.38 19.42 15.02
CA GLY A 235 -9.62 19.44 13.77
C GLY A 235 -8.17 19.02 13.98
N LEU A 236 -7.52 19.59 14.99
CA LEU A 236 -6.17 19.22 15.39
C LEU A 236 -6.10 17.76 15.85
N ALA A 237 -7.07 17.31 16.64
CA ALA A 237 -7.18 15.92 17.09
C ALA A 237 -7.30 14.97 15.90
N ALA A 238 -8.09 15.31 14.87
CA ALA A 238 -8.26 14.48 13.68
C ALA A 238 -6.95 14.31 12.90
N LEU A 239 -6.20 15.39 12.69
CA LEU A 239 -4.90 15.36 12.05
C LEU A 239 -3.90 14.51 12.85
N MET A 240 -3.78 14.79 14.15
CA MET A 240 -2.83 14.11 15.01
C MET A 240 -3.14 12.64 15.20
N ALA A 241 -4.42 12.27 15.35
CA ALA A 241 -4.81 10.87 15.51
C ALA A 241 -4.44 10.04 14.27
N GLY A 242 -4.63 10.59 13.06
CA GLY A 242 -4.27 9.90 11.84
C GLY A 242 -2.74 9.77 11.65
N LEU A 243 -1.98 10.83 11.96
CA LEU A 243 -0.51 10.80 11.93
C LEU A 243 0.09 9.86 12.98
N ASP A 244 -0.41 9.91 14.22
CA ASP A 244 0.07 9.06 15.31
C ASP A 244 -0.26 7.59 15.02
N LEU A 245 -1.45 7.28 14.52
CA LEU A 245 -1.82 5.92 14.13
C LEU A 245 -0.97 5.42 12.95
N ALA A 246 -0.74 6.25 11.93
CA ALA A 246 0.11 5.87 10.80
C ALA A 246 1.55 5.56 11.24
N HIS A 247 2.10 6.34 12.18
CA HIS A 247 3.41 6.08 12.74
C HIS A 247 3.48 4.79 13.57
N LEU A 248 2.35 4.32 14.11
CA LEU A 248 2.26 3.05 14.82
C LEU A 248 2.06 1.86 13.88
N THR A 249 1.56 2.09 12.67
CA THR A 249 1.33 1.06 11.66
C THR A 249 2.62 0.72 10.93
N GLN A 250 2.99 -0.56 10.91
CA GLN A 250 4.14 -1.07 10.16
C GLN A 250 3.70 -1.77 8.87
N ARG A 251 2.47 -2.29 8.83
CA ARG A 251 1.89 -2.94 7.64
C ARG A 251 1.47 -1.94 6.56
N LYS A 252 1.78 -2.25 5.30
CA LYS A 252 1.54 -1.39 4.13
C LYS A 252 0.09 -0.97 3.90
N ASN A 253 -0.88 -1.83 4.24
CA ASN A 253 -2.32 -1.57 4.12
C ASN A 253 -2.99 -1.19 5.45
N GLY A 254 -2.27 -1.35 6.57
CA GLY A 254 -2.79 -1.14 7.92
C GLY A 254 -3.90 -2.10 8.36
N PRO A 255 -4.30 -2.02 9.64
CA PRO A 255 -5.39 -2.84 10.17
C PRO A 255 -6.76 -2.41 9.66
N ILE A 256 -7.64 -3.39 9.44
CA ILE A 256 -9.05 -3.13 9.12
C ILE A 256 -9.75 -2.30 10.20
N ALA A 257 -9.30 -2.44 11.45
CA ALA A 257 -9.83 -1.72 12.60
C ALA A 257 -9.41 -0.24 12.67
N ALA A 258 -8.53 0.26 11.79
CA ALA A 258 -8.01 1.63 11.85
C ALA A 258 -9.12 2.69 11.98
N ARG A 259 -10.19 2.57 11.18
CA ARG A 259 -11.33 3.50 11.25
C ARG A 259 -12.03 3.44 12.61
N ALA A 260 -12.24 2.25 13.16
CA ALA A 260 -12.90 2.08 14.45
C ALA A 260 -12.05 2.62 15.61
N ILE A 261 -10.72 2.41 15.55
CA ILE A 261 -9.76 2.94 16.51
C ILE A 261 -9.81 4.47 16.48
N LEU A 262 -9.66 5.09 15.31
CA LEU A 262 -9.72 6.55 15.15
C LEU A 262 -11.07 7.12 15.59
N GLN A 263 -12.18 6.46 15.26
CA GLN A 263 -13.50 6.92 15.67
C GLN A 263 -13.64 7.00 17.20
N ARG A 264 -13.04 6.05 17.94
CA ARG A 264 -13.09 6.05 19.40
C ARG A 264 -12.29 7.20 20.01
N VAL A 265 -11.16 7.60 19.41
CA VAL A 265 -10.40 8.78 19.87
C VAL A 265 -11.29 10.03 19.95
N PHE A 266 -12.22 10.20 19.01
CA PHE A 266 -13.12 11.37 18.98
C PHE A 266 -14.29 11.29 19.95
N ILE A 267 -14.67 10.10 20.43
CA ILE A 267 -15.73 9.95 21.45
C ILE A 267 -15.26 10.57 22.78
N ASP A 268 -13.97 10.44 23.08
CA ASP A 268 -13.36 10.89 24.33
C ASP A 268 -12.91 12.37 24.29
N CYS A 269 -13.05 13.04 23.13
CA CYS A 269 -12.77 14.46 23.00
C CYS A 269 -13.83 15.30 23.73
N ARG A 270 -13.39 16.18 24.66
CA ARG A 270 -14.31 17.06 25.41
C ARG A 270 -14.92 18.17 24.56
N SER A 271 -14.25 18.53 23.47
CA SER A 271 -14.72 19.51 22.50
C SER A 271 -16.09 19.08 21.94
N LYS A 272 -17.06 20.02 21.87
CA LYS A 272 -18.39 19.72 21.31
C LYS A 272 -18.21 19.05 19.94
N PRO A 273 -18.92 17.95 19.64
CA PRO A 273 -18.77 17.25 18.37
C PRO A 273 -19.20 18.20 17.24
N LYS A 274 -18.22 18.76 16.52
CA LYS A 274 -18.47 19.41 15.24
C LYS A 274 -18.77 18.29 14.24
N LYS A 275 -19.89 18.41 13.53
CA LYS A 275 -20.25 17.45 12.47
C LYS A 275 -19.25 17.52 11.33
N GLU A 276 -18.82 18.73 10.99
CA GLU A 276 -17.93 19.00 9.87
C GLU A 276 -16.86 20.03 10.29
N ILE A 277 -15.68 19.90 9.70
CA ILE A 277 -14.52 20.77 9.84
C ILE A 277 -13.99 21.06 8.45
N THR A 278 -13.56 22.30 8.20
CA THR A 278 -12.89 22.64 6.95
C THR A 278 -11.40 22.30 7.06
N LEU A 279 -10.79 21.87 5.95
CA LEU A 279 -9.36 21.52 5.93
C LEU A 279 -8.48 22.69 6.40
N ASP A 280 -8.72 23.91 5.92
CA ASP A 280 -8.00 25.11 6.35
C ASP A 280 -8.05 25.33 7.86
N SER A 281 -9.24 25.24 8.47
CA SER A 281 -9.39 25.42 9.92
C SER A 281 -8.61 24.38 10.73
N ALA A 282 -8.51 23.15 10.22
CA ALA A 282 -7.73 22.09 10.87
C ALA A 282 -6.23 22.35 10.73
N ILE A 283 -5.76 22.76 9.55
CA ILE A 283 -4.34 23.06 9.28
C ILE A 283 -3.88 24.29 10.06
N GLU A 284 -4.67 25.37 10.07
CA GLU A 284 -4.33 26.61 10.80
C GLU A 284 -4.39 26.44 12.33
N SER A 285 -4.95 25.34 12.83
CA SER A 285 -4.92 24.98 14.26
C SER A 285 -3.60 24.33 14.71
N LEU A 286 -2.69 24.02 13.78
CA LEU A 286 -1.39 23.42 14.08
C LEU A 286 -0.51 24.42 14.85
N PRO A 287 0.03 24.05 16.03
CA PRO A 287 0.97 24.91 16.75
C PRO A 287 2.27 25.08 15.99
N ASP A 288 2.83 26.29 15.99
CA ASP A 288 4.13 26.59 15.36
C ASP A 288 5.27 25.67 15.84
N THR A 289 5.22 25.24 17.10
CA THR A 289 6.20 24.30 17.67
C THR A 289 6.16 22.92 17.02
N LEU A 290 5.01 22.50 16.51
CA LEU A 290 4.82 21.20 15.84
C LEU A 290 5.17 21.27 14.36
N ILE A 291 4.95 22.43 13.72
CA ILE A 291 5.21 22.67 12.30
C ILE A 291 6.63 22.22 11.92
N GLY A 292 7.65 22.55 12.72
CA GLY A 292 9.02 22.13 12.43
C GLY A 292 9.36 20.66 12.72
N LEU A 293 8.47 19.91 13.39
CA LEU A 293 8.68 18.52 13.82
C LEU A 293 7.97 17.50 12.93
N LEU A 294 7.02 17.94 12.10
CA LEU A 294 6.38 17.08 11.12
C LEU A 294 7.29 16.97 9.90
N ASP A 295 7.99 15.84 9.81
CA ASP A 295 8.83 15.48 8.69
C ASP A 295 7.98 14.71 7.66
N PHE A 296 8.07 15.14 6.40
CA PHE A 296 7.43 14.50 5.27
C PHE A 296 8.51 14.25 4.21
N PRO A 297 8.44 13.12 3.50
CA PRO A 297 9.47 12.78 2.55
C PRO A 297 9.52 13.70 1.35
N GLU A 298 10.69 13.80 0.73
CA GLU A 298 10.88 14.62 -0.47
C GLU A 298 9.97 14.20 -1.63
N LYS A 299 9.61 12.90 -1.70
CA LYS A 299 8.72 12.36 -2.72
C LYS A 299 7.34 13.03 -2.71
N LEU A 300 6.88 13.56 -1.57
CA LEU A 300 5.63 14.31 -1.47
C LEU A 300 5.56 15.51 -2.44
N LYS A 301 6.69 16.15 -2.76
CA LYS A 301 6.76 17.25 -3.74
C LYS A 301 6.29 16.81 -5.13
N SER A 302 6.48 15.54 -5.47
CA SER A 302 6.04 14.94 -6.74
C SER A 302 4.63 14.36 -6.68
N MET A 303 3.98 14.40 -5.51
CA MET A 303 2.68 13.77 -5.23
C MET A 303 1.69 14.75 -4.60
N GLU A 304 1.89 16.06 -4.80
CA GLU A 304 1.08 17.07 -4.11
C GLU A 304 -0.41 16.95 -4.45
N ASP A 305 -0.68 16.59 -5.70
CA ASP A 305 -2.01 16.35 -6.25
C ASP A 305 -2.66 15.09 -5.68
N LEU A 306 -1.88 14.06 -5.37
CA LEU A 306 -2.35 12.76 -4.87
C LEU A 306 -2.56 12.77 -3.35
N CYS A 307 -1.67 13.42 -2.58
CA CYS A 307 -1.70 13.49 -1.12
C CYS A 307 -2.01 14.92 -0.61
N PRO A 308 -3.25 15.42 -0.78
CA PRO A 308 -3.55 16.83 -0.54
C PRO A 308 -3.49 17.24 0.93
N VAL A 309 -3.83 16.39 1.90
CA VAL A 309 -3.82 16.82 3.31
C VAL A 309 -2.38 17.03 3.78
N SER A 310 -1.49 16.10 3.45
CA SER A 310 -0.04 16.18 3.72
C SER A 310 0.57 17.39 2.99
N SER A 311 0.15 17.62 1.75
CA SER A 311 0.58 18.79 0.97
C SER A 311 0.09 20.11 1.55
N ALA A 312 -1.13 20.15 2.09
CA ALA A 312 -1.66 21.32 2.79
C ALA A 312 -0.81 21.63 4.04
N ILE A 313 -0.45 20.61 4.82
CA ILE A 313 0.46 20.75 5.95
C ILE A 313 1.78 21.35 5.47
N VAL A 314 2.49 20.71 4.53
CA VAL A 314 3.80 21.17 4.05
C VAL A 314 3.75 22.60 3.50
N LYS A 315 2.72 22.95 2.72
CA LYS A 315 2.57 24.32 2.20
C LYS A 315 2.32 25.33 3.32
N TYR A 316 1.54 24.98 4.33
CA TYR A 316 1.35 25.81 5.52
C TYR A 316 2.67 25.97 6.29
N GLN A 317 3.49 24.92 6.42
CA GLN A 317 4.82 24.99 7.06
C GLN A 317 5.75 25.97 6.31
N VAL A 318 5.75 25.95 4.98
CA VAL A 318 6.68 26.75 4.15
C VAL A 318 6.21 28.20 3.95
N ILE A 319 4.91 28.42 3.72
CA ILE A 319 4.35 29.73 3.35
C ILE A 319 3.81 30.48 4.57
N GLY A 320 3.36 29.75 5.59
CA GLY A 320 2.69 30.31 6.77
C GLY A 320 1.17 30.42 6.62
N GLY A 321 0.52 30.88 7.70
CA GLY A 321 -0.94 30.95 7.83
C GLY A 321 -1.62 32.16 7.20
N ASN A 322 -2.84 32.46 7.68
CA ASN A 322 -3.71 33.53 7.19
C ASN A 322 -4.08 33.36 5.72
N ALA A 323 -4.46 32.14 5.33
CA ALA A 323 -4.80 31.78 3.95
C ALA A 323 -3.69 32.00 2.88
N ALA A 324 -2.45 32.34 3.28
CA ALA A 324 -1.36 32.60 2.33
C ALA A 324 -1.01 31.35 1.47
N TRP A 325 -1.10 30.17 2.06
CA TRP A 325 -0.84 28.89 1.39
C TRP A 325 -1.99 28.43 0.47
N HIS A 326 -3.19 29.01 0.58
CA HIS A 326 -4.40 28.55 -0.12
C HIS A 326 -4.24 28.59 -1.64
N ALA A 327 -3.63 29.64 -2.18
CA ALA A 327 -3.45 29.80 -3.62
C ALA A 327 -2.51 28.73 -4.20
N GLN A 328 -1.42 28.44 -3.49
CA GLN A 328 -0.45 27.43 -3.91
C GLN A 328 -1.02 26.01 -3.77
N PHE A 329 -1.83 25.75 -2.74
CA PHE A 329 -2.56 24.49 -2.58
C PHE A 329 -3.56 24.27 -3.72
N LYS A 330 -4.42 25.25 -4.00
CA LYS A 330 -5.37 25.19 -5.13
C LYS A 330 -4.67 24.90 -6.45
N LYS A 331 -3.52 25.55 -6.68
CA LYS A 331 -2.74 25.37 -7.90
C LYS A 331 -2.18 23.96 -8.04
N SER A 332 -1.69 23.35 -6.96
CA SER A 332 -1.05 22.03 -7.04
C SER A 332 -2.05 20.87 -6.99
N THR A 333 -3.16 21.03 -6.27
CA THR A 333 -4.11 19.93 -6.01
C THR A 333 -5.41 20.04 -6.78
N ALA A 334 -5.71 21.20 -7.36
CA ALA A 334 -7.01 21.56 -7.93
C ALA A 334 -8.18 21.47 -6.93
N LEU A 335 -7.90 21.59 -5.63
CA LEU A 335 -8.89 21.51 -4.55
C LEU A 335 -9.01 22.81 -3.78
N ASP A 336 -10.20 23.06 -3.23
CA ASP A 336 -10.41 24.18 -2.32
C ASP A 336 -9.97 23.81 -0.88
N PRO A 337 -9.21 24.64 -0.17
CA PRO A 337 -8.83 24.36 1.22
C PRO A 337 -10.02 24.45 2.20
N THR A 338 -11.18 24.93 1.77
CA THR A 338 -12.42 24.95 2.56
C THR A 338 -13.25 23.66 2.44
N ILE A 339 -12.71 22.60 1.83
CA ILE A 339 -13.38 21.29 1.77
C ILE A 339 -13.76 20.83 3.18
N LEU A 340 -15.01 20.37 3.30
CA LEU A 340 -15.60 19.91 4.54
C LEU A 340 -15.34 18.41 4.74
N PHE A 341 -14.82 18.07 5.90
CA PHE A 341 -14.64 16.70 6.36
C PHE A 341 -15.41 16.48 7.65
N THR A 342 -15.94 15.29 7.88
CA THR A 342 -16.14 14.83 9.27
C THR A 342 -14.78 14.57 9.91
N PRO A 343 -14.63 14.65 11.25
CA PRO A 343 -13.35 14.39 11.91
C PRO A 343 -12.73 13.03 11.57
N ILE A 344 -13.57 12.00 11.44
CA ILE A 344 -13.13 10.66 11.06
C ILE A 344 -12.63 10.57 9.61
N GLU A 345 -13.24 11.31 8.69
CA GLU A 345 -12.81 11.33 7.29
C GLU A 345 -11.47 12.02 7.13
N LEU A 346 -11.27 13.17 7.79
CA LEU A 346 -9.98 13.86 7.78
C LEU A 346 -8.88 12.98 8.39
N SER A 347 -9.19 12.33 9.52
CA SER A 347 -8.23 11.45 10.19
C SER A 347 -7.87 10.21 9.36
N MET A 348 -8.86 9.57 8.73
CA MET A 348 -8.62 8.45 7.81
C MET A 348 -7.83 8.89 6.56
N GLN A 349 -8.07 10.10 6.07
CA GLN A 349 -7.38 10.63 4.89
C GLN A 349 -5.88 10.82 5.20
N ILE A 350 -5.54 11.56 6.27
CA ILE A 350 -4.13 11.78 6.62
C ILE A 350 -3.43 10.48 7.04
N TYR A 351 -4.16 9.55 7.69
CA TYR A 351 -3.65 8.22 7.99
C TYR A 351 -3.23 7.47 6.72
N ARG A 352 -4.10 7.40 5.70
CA ARG A 352 -3.80 6.71 4.44
C ARG A 352 -2.73 7.39 3.62
N GLU A 353 -2.72 8.73 3.60
CA GLU A 353 -1.63 9.49 2.97
C GLU A 353 -0.29 9.17 3.65
N SER A 354 -0.25 9.13 4.98
CA SER A 354 0.97 8.80 5.73
C SER A 354 1.43 7.36 5.50
N LEU A 355 0.50 6.40 5.44
CA LEU A 355 0.83 5.02 5.05
C LEU A 355 1.39 4.96 3.63
N LEU A 356 0.76 5.67 2.70
CA LEU A 356 1.22 5.72 1.33
C LEU A 356 2.64 6.26 1.22
N LEU A 357 2.92 7.38 1.90
CA LEU A 357 4.26 7.96 1.94
C LEU A 357 5.28 6.97 2.53
N SER A 358 4.95 6.29 3.62
CA SER A 358 5.82 5.26 4.22
C SER A 358 6.05 4.02 3.34
N ASN A 359 5.18 3.76 2.36
CA ASN A 359 5.32 2.64 1.43
C ASN A 359 6.20 2.97 0.21
N ILE A 360 6.49 4.26 -0.01
CA ILE A 360 7.16 4.79 -1.20
C ILE A 360 8.53 5.39 -0.84
N ASP A 361 8.71 5.81 0.42
CA ASP A 361 10.01 6.11 1.03
C ASP A 361 10.90 4.87 1.16
#